data_AF-A0A967H6I2-F1
#
_entry.id   AF-A0A967H6I2-F1
#
_cell.length_a   1.000
_cell.length_b   1.000
_cell.length_c   1.000
_cell.angle_alpha   90.00
_cell.angle_beta   90.00
_cell.angle_gamma   90.00
#
_symmetry.space_group_name_H-M   'P 1'
#
loop_
_entity.id
_entity.type
_entity.pdbx_description
1 polymer ?
#
loop_
_entity_poly.entity_id
_entity_poly.type
_entity_poly.pdbx_seq_one_letter_code
_entity_poly.pdbx_strand_id
1 'polypeptide(L)'
;IGLNHRTAPVEQRECVAITPHKLPQYLQTIISSGHWNEVVGLSTCNRTEWYVVGPTNPQLIQCLRTLLNISNNVELWSDPEITYVKQNIEAV
;
A
#
# COMPACT_ATOMS: atom_id res chain seq x y z
N ILE A 1 -2.59 3.69 3.13
CA ILE A 1 -2.65 3.99 1.67
C ILE A 1 -3.44 2.87 1.01
N GLY A 2 -4.23 3.15 -0.02
CA GLY A 2 -5.02 2.12 -0.68
C GLY A 2 -5.44 2.45 -2.09
N LEU A 3 -5.99 1.45 -2.75
CA LEU A 3 -6.59 1.49 -4.07
C LEU A 3 -7.87 0.65 -4.04
N ASN A 4 -8.96 1.12 -4.65
CA ASN A 4 -10.26 0.47 -4.58
C ASN A 4 -11.04 0.52 -5.91
N HIS A 5 -12.11 -0.29 -6.01
CA HIS A 5 -12.95 -0.44 -7.20
C HIS A 5 -13.66 0.83 -7.69
N ARG A 6 -13.71 1.91 -6.89
CA ARG A 6 -14.38 3.15 -7.30
C ARG A 6 -13.55 3.93 -8.31
N THR A 7 -12.23 3.84 -8.21
CA THR A 7 -11.29 4.60 -9.04
C THR A 7 -10.39 3.69 -9.87
N ALA A 8 -10.13 2.46 -9.41
CA ALA A 8 -9.24 1.53 -10.10
C ALA A 8 -9.99 0.33 -10.72
N PRO A 9 -9.88 0.13 -12.05
CA PRO A 9 -10.40 -1.06 -12.72
C PRO A 9 -9.77 -2.36 -12.22
N VAL A 10 -10.36 -3.49 -12.59
CA VAL A 10 -9.99 -4.81 -12.05
C VAL A 10 -8.57 -5.20 -12.41
N GLU A 11 -8.12 -4.90 -13.63
CA GLU A 11 -6.80 -5.24 -14.14
C GLU A 11 -5.71 -4.57 -13.30
N GLN A 12 -5.91 -3.31 -12.91
CA GLN A 12 -4.99 -2.59 -12.02
C GLN A 12 -5.00 -3.17 -10.59
N ARG A 13 -6.17 -3.55 -10.09
CA ARG A 13 -6.33 -4.16 -8.75
C ARG A 13 -5.63 -5.53 -8.67
N GLU A 14 -5.71 -6.32 -9.72
CA GLU A 14 -5.02 -7.62 -9.81
C GLU A 14 -3.50 -7.47 -9.79
N CYS A 15 -2.95 -6.43 -10.43
CA CYS A 15 -1.52 -6.16 -10.41
C CYS A 15 -0.94 -5.89 -9.01
N VAL A 16 -1.76 -5.35 -8.10
CA VAL A 16 -1.33 -4.99 -6.73
C VAL A 16 -1.92 -5.91 -5.67
N ALA A 17 -2.64 -6.96 -6.05
CA ALA A 17 -3.26 -7.89 -5.11
C ALA A 17 -2.20 -8.58 -4.24
N ILE A 18 -2.46 -8.64 -2.93
CA ILE A 18 -1.54 -9.26 -1.97
C ILE A 18 -1.86 -10.75 -1.92
N THR A 19 -0.97 -11.57 -2.47
CA THR A 19 -1.09 -13.03 -2.35
C THR A 19 -0.44 -13.52 -1.06
N PRO A 20 -0.92 -14.65 -0.48
CA PRO A 20 -0.32 -15.22 0.73
C PRO A 20 1.19 -15.46 0.63
N HIS A 21 1.67 -15.82 -0.57
CA HIS A 21 3.09 -16.03 -0.83
C HIS A 21 3.91 -14.73 -0.82
N LYS A 22 3.36 -13.61 -1.33
CA LYS A 22 4.08 -12.33 -1.38
C LYS A 22 4.00 -11.55 -0.07
N LEU A 23 2.96 -11.77 0.75
CA LEU A 23 2.74 -11.03 2.00
C LEU A 23 3.97 -10.97 2.92
N PRO A 24 4.68 -12.08 3.22
CA PRO A 24 5.87 -12.03 4.07
C PRO A 24 6.97 -11.12 3.53
N GLN A 25 7.19 -11.13 2.21
CA GLN A 25 8.20 -10.29 1.56
C GLN A 25 7.86 -8.81 1.65
N TYR A 26 6.59 -8.42 1.43
CA TYR A 26 6.16 -7.04 1.60
C TYR A 26 6.36 -6.57 3.04
N LEU A 27 5.88 -7.36 4.02
CA LEU A 27 5.99 -7.02 5.44
C LEU A 27 7.46 -6.86 5.84
N GLN A 28 8.32 -7.79 5.42
CA GLN A 28 9.76 -7.70 5.69
C GLN A 28 10.36 -6.43 5.06
N THR A 29 10.03 -6.13 3.81
CA THR A 29 10.56 -4.96 3.08
C THR A 29 10.16 -3.66 3.76
N ILE A 30 8.89 -3.54 4.15
CA ILE A 30 8.36 -2.32 4.79
C ILE A 30 8.93 -2.17 6.20
N ILE A 31 8.94 -3.23 7.03
CA ILE A 31 9.49 -3.17 8.39
C ILE A 31 11.00 -2.92 8.39
N SER A 32 11.75 -3.53 7.46
CA SER A 32 13.22 -3.36 7.38
C SER A 32 13.65 -1.96 6.98
N SER A 33 12.75 -1.12 6.45
CA SER A 33 13.03 0.30 6.22
C SER A 33 13.23 1.10 7.52
N GLY A 34 12.77 0.57 8.66
CA GLY A 34 12.89 1.21 9.97
C GLY A 34 11.98 2.42 10.18
N HIS A 35 11.06 2.70 9.25
CA HIS A 35 10.17 3.87 9.33
C HIS A 35 8.83 3.60 10.01
N TRP A 36 8.39 2.34 10.08
CA TRP A 36 7.09 1.94 10.62
C TRP A 36 7.23 0.80 11.61
N ASN A 37 6.43 0.85 12.68
CA ASN A 37 6.44 -0.12 13.77
C ASN A 37 5.54 -1.32 13.47
N GLU A 38 4.42 -1.07 12.80
CA GLU A 38 3.42 -2.08 12.47
C GLU A 38 2.93 -1.87 11.05
N VAL A 39 2.64 -2.97 10.37
CA VAL A 39 2.17 -2.98 8.98
C VAL A 39 1.11 -4.08 8.84
N VAL A 40 -0.02 -3.72 8.25
CA VAL A 40 -1.08 -4.66 7.88
C VAL A 40 -1.42 -4.48 6.40
N GLY A 41 -1.40 -5.58 5.66
CA GLY A 41 -1.90 -5.64 4.29
C GLY A 41 -3.32 -6.22 4.26
N LEU A 42 -4.25 -5.49 3.64
CA LEU A 42 -5.61 -5.94 3.39
C LEU A 42 -5.80 -6.05 1.88
N SER A 43 -6.12 -7.24 1.38
CA SER A 43 -6.43 -7.44 -0.04
C SER A 43 -7.70 -8.25 -0.19
N THR A 44 -8.63 -7.71 -0.96
CA THR A 44 -9.95 -8.29 -1.27
C THR A 44 -10.25 -8.07 -2.75
N CYS A 45 -11.35 -8.63 -3.26
CA CYS A 45 -11.79 -8.36 -4.63
C CYS A 45 -12.11 -6.88 -4.91
N ASN A 46 -12.31 -6.04 -3.88
CA ASN A 46 -12.78 -4.66 -4.03
C ASN A 46 -11.72 -3.59 -3.72
N ARG A 47 -10.61 -3.99 -3.08
CA ARG A 47 -9.57 -3.08 -2.59
C ARG A 47 -8.29 -3.82 -2.23
N THR A 48 -7.17 -3.10 -2.36
CA THR A 48 -5.90 -3.42 -1.72
C THR A 48 -5.43 -2.22 -0.92
N GLU A 49 -5.12 -2.44 0.35
CA GLU A 49 -4.79 -1.40 1.33
C GLU A 49 -3.59 -1.82 2.18
N TRP A 50 -2.76 -0.84 2.52
CA TRP A 50 -1.68 -0.94 3.47
C TRP A 50 -1.91 0.04 4.60
N TYR A 51 -2.06 -0.51 5.80
CA TYR A 51 -2.13 0.21 7.05
C TYR A 51 -0.76 0.16 7.70
N VAL A 52 -0.27 1.32 8.15
CA VAL A 52 1.05 1.45 8.76
C VAL A 52 0.94 2.30 10.01
N VAL A 53 1.68 1.93 11.05
CA VAL A 53 1.80 2.71 12.29
C VAL A 53 3.20 3.30 12.34
N GLY A 54 3.30 4.62 12.43
CA GLY A 54 4.57 5.33 12.47
C GLY A 54 4.40 6.85 12.37
N PRO A 55 5.51 7.60 12.26
CA PRO A 55 5.48 9.05 12.14
C PRO A 55 4.67 9.54 10.94
N THR A 56 3.92 10.61 11.12
CA THR A 56 3.19 11.25 10.03
C THR A 56 4.13 12.21 9.28
N ASN A 57 4.73 11.74 8.18
CA ASN A 57 5.59 12.55 7.31
C ASN A 57 5.27 12.26 5.83
N PRO A 58 4.99 13.29 4.99
CA PRO A 58 4.76 13.12 3.55
C PRO A 58 5.85 12.34 2.81
N GLN A 59 7.12 12.47 3.22
CA GLN A 59 8.24 11.75 2.62
C GLN A 59 8.15 10.24 2.90
N LEU A 60 7.61 9.85 4.05
CA LEU A 60 7.38 8.44 4.37
C LEU A 60 6.25 7.85 3.51
N ILE A 61 5.20 8.62 3.23
CA ILE A 61 4.16 8.18 2.28
C ILE A 61 4.79 7.92 0.90
N GLN A 62 5.68 8.82 0.45
CA GLN A 62 6.38 8.61 -0.81
C GLN A 62 7.31 7.39 -0.77
N CYS A 63 8.02 7.18 0.34
CA CYS A 63 8.83 5.98 0.56
C CYS A 63 7.98 4.71 0.44
N LEU A 64 6.82 4.66 1.10
CA LEU A 64 5.91 3.52 1.03
C LEU A 64 5.44 3.25 -0.40
N ARG A 65 5.06 4.29 -1.15
CA ARG A 65 4.71 4.17 -2.58
C ARG A 65 5.82 3.53 -3.39
N THR A 66 7.05 4.00 -3.22
CA THR A 66 8.23 3.45 -3.90
C THR A 66 8.44 1.98 -3.56
N LEU A 67 8.40 1.60 -2.28
CA LEU A 67 8.56 0.20 -1.86
C LEU A 67 7.48 -0.70 -2.46
N LEU A 68 6.23 -0.25 -2.47
CA LEU A 68 5.11 -1.01 -3.05
C LEU A 68 5.21 -1.12 -4.57
N ASN A 69 5.62 -0.07 -5.27
CA ASN A 69 5.87 -0.10 -6.71
C ASN A 69 6.96 -1.10 -7.08
N ILE A 70 8.12 -1.05 -6.40
CA ILE A 70 9.24 -1.99 -6.62
C ILE A 70 8.79 -3.42 -6.35
N SER A 71 8.10 -3.67 -5.23
CA SER A 71 7.68 -5.01 -4.83
C SER A 71 6.62 -5.62 -5.76
N ASN A 72 5.83 -4.79 -6.44
CA ASN A 72 4.81 -5.23 -7.40
C ASN A 72 5.30 -5.19 -8.85
N ASN A 73 6.44 -4.54 -9.13
CA ASN A 73 6.89 -4.19 -10.48
C ASN A 73 5.83 -3.39 -11.27
N VAL A 74 5.30 -2.33 -10.65
CA VAL A 74 4.28 -1.42 -11.21
C VAL A 74 4.55 0.02 -10.79
N GLU A 75 3.84 0.99 -11.37
CA GLU A 75 3.87 2.41 -10.94
C GLU A 75 2.56 2.89 -10.30
N LEU A 76 1.58 2.00 -10.14
CA LEU A 76 0.21 2.32 -9.74
C LEU A 76 0.10 3.01 -8.37
N TRP A 77 1.03 2.76 -7.43
CA TRP A 77 0.95 3.37 -6.09
C TRP A 77 1.25 4.88 -6.09
N SER A 78 1.85 5.38 -7.17
CA SER A 78 2.16 6.81 -7.35
C SER A 78 1.03 7.59 -8.01
N ASP A 79 0.05 6.91 -8.61
CA ASP A 79 -1.03 7.55 -9.37
C ASP A 79 -2.10 8.11 -8.41
N PRO A 80 -2.29 9.44 -8.36
CA PRO A 80 -3.26 10.07 -7.46
C PRO A 80 -4.72 9.89 -7.91
N GLU A 81 -4.99 9.49 -9.16
CA GLU A 81 -6.37 9.28 -9.64
C GLU A 81 -6.95 7.96 -9.12
N ILE A 82 -6.09 6.96 -8.90
CA ILE A 82 -6.50 5.61 -8.50
C ILE A 82 -6.13 5.26 -7.05
N THR A 83 -5.20 5.99 -6.43
CA THR A 83 -4.79 5.78 -5.03
C THR A 83 -5.37 6.82 -4.08
N TYR A 84 -5.49 6.45 -2.82
CA TYR A 84 -5.88 7.36 -1.77
C TYR A 84 -5.04 7.16 -0.51
N VAL A 85 -4.93 8.22 0.29
CA VAL A 85 -4.21 8.22 1.57
C VAL A 85 -5.15 8.79 2.62
N LYS A 86 -5.19 8.13 3.78
CA LYS A 86 -5.89 8.57 4.98
C LYS A 86 -4.93 8.50 6.16
N GLN A 87 -5.17 9.32 7.18
CA GLN A 87 -4.33 9.41 8.36
C GLN A 87 -5.18 9.47 9.63
N ASN A 88 -4.63 8.97 10.74
CA ASN A 88 -5.26 9.05 12.06
C ASN A 88 -6.71 8.53 12.05
N ILE A 89 -7.66 9.32 12.54
CA ILE A 89 -9.08 8.94 12.64
C ILE A 89 -9.72 8.61 11.29
N GLU A 90 -9.24 9.19 10.19
CA GLU A 90 -9.78 8.88 8.86
C GLU A 90 -9.36 7.50 8.37
N ALA A 91 -8.29 6.94 8.95
CA ALA A 91 -7.75 5.63 8.61
C ALA A 91 -8.33 4.48 9.46
N VAL A 92 -9.25 4.77 10.38
CA VAL A 92 -9.94 3.79 11.24
C VAL A 92 -11.30 3.42 10.65
#